data_AF-A0AAE4CTF0-F1
#
_entry.id   AF-A0AAE4CTF0-F1
#
_cell.length_a   1.000
_cell.length_b   1.000
_cell.length_c   1.000
_cell.angle_alpha   90.00
_cell.angle_beta   90.00
_cell.angle_gamma   90.00
#
_symmetry.space_group_name_H-M   'P 1'
#
loop_
_entity.id
_entity.type
_entity.pdbx_description
1 polymer ?
#
loop_
_entity_poly.entity_id
_entity_poly.type
_entity_poly.pdbx_seq_one_letter_code
_entity_poly.pdbx_strand_id
1 'polypeptide(L)'
;MRPRQNPFRRYNIRVFDATFQVLRNRNIEMTLNLDHPRIEGRLDRILATYTQTAIDAGEPMREPRIELWDVENGRKARDWDGA
;
A
#
# COMPACT_ATOMS: atom_id res chain seq x y z
N MET A 1 -28.08 -19.05 -4.43
CA MET A 1 -26.61 -18.88 -4.43
C MET A 1 -26.32 -17.40 -4.27
N ARG A 2 -25.69 -16.96 -3.17
CA ARG A 2 -25.18 -15.57 -3.11
C ARG A 2 -23.95 -15.51 -4.01
N PRO A 3 -23.82 -14.53 -4.92
CA PRO A 3 -22.59 -14.38 -5.68
C PRO A 3 -21.43 -14.22 -4.70
N ARG A 4 -20.38 -15.02 -4.85
CA ARG A 4 -19.12 -14.82 -4.13
C ARG A 4 -18.64 -13.42 -4.51
N GLN A 5 -18.79 -12.44 -3.61
CA GLN A 5 -18.16 -11.14 -3.78
C GLN A 5 -16.67 -11.39 -4.02
N ASN A 6 -16.14 -10.82 -5.10
CA ASN A 6 -14.70 -10.86 -5.34
C ASN A 6 -14.03 -10.12 -4.18
N PRO A 7 -13.28 -10.79 -3.29
CA PRO A 7 -12.67 -10.12 -2.15
C PRO A 7 -11.46 -9.27 -2.59
N PHE A 8 -11.02 -9.42 -3.83
CA PHE A 8 -9.98 -8.61 -4.41
C PHE A 8 -10.52 -7.27 -4.89
N ARG A 9 -9.88 -6.19 -4.43
CA ARG A 9 -10.17 -4.82 -4.83
C ARG A 9 -8.91 -4.12 -5.29
N ARG A 10 -9.07 -3.06 -6.09
CA ARG A 10 -7.97 -2.21 -6.54
C ARG A 10 -7.68 -1.12 -5.52
N TYR A 11 -6.40 -0.98 -5.19
CA TYR A 11 -5.90 0.02 -4.26
C TYR A 11 -4.80 0.84 -4.91
N ASN A 12 -4.87 2.15 -4.74
CA ASN A 12 -3.74 3.05 -4.94
C ASN A 12 -2.85 2.97 -3.68
N ILE A 13 -1.56 2.74 -3.87
CA ILE A 13 -0.57 2.66 -2.82
C ILE A 13 0.18 3.98 -2.76
N ARG A 14 0.11 4.63 -1.61
CA ARG A 14 0.89 5.85 -1.32
C ARG A 14 1.98 5.49 -0.33
N VAL A 15 3.18 5.96 -0.58
CA VAL A 15 4.37 5.64 0.20
C VAL A 15 4.77 6.89 0.98
N PHE A 16 5.09 6.73 2.26
CA PHE A 16 5.42 7.84 3.14
C PHE A 16 6.69 7.58 3.94
N ASP A 17 7.37 8.66 4.28
CA ASP A 17 8.33 8.77 5.38
C ASP A 17 7.67 9.62 6.48
N ALA A 18 7.24 8.98 7.58
CA ALA A 18 6.35 9.57 8.57
C ALA A 18 5.10 10.21 7.92
N THR A 19 4.98 11.54 7.94
CA THR A 19 3.86 12.29 7.34
C THR A 19 4.14 12.75 5.90
N PHE A 20 5.36 12.61 5.40
CA PHE A 20 5.77 13.09 4.08
C PHE A 20 5.55 12.04 3.01
N GLN A 21 4.76 12.34 1.98
CA GLN A 21 4.55 11.42 0.86
C GLN A 21 5.74 11.43 -0.09
N VAL A 22 6.42 10.29 -0.20
CA VAL A 22 7.49 10.04 -1.17
C VAL A 22 6.94 9.41 -2.44
N LEU A 23 7.73 9.38 -3.52
CA LEU A 23 7.32 8.79 -4.81
C LEU A 23 5.99 9.37 -5.34
N ARG A 24 5.62 10.60 -4.95
CA ARG A 24 4.33 11.24 -5.25
C ARG A 24 3.99 11.36 -6.75
N ASN A 25 4.99 11.27 -7.61
CA ASN A 25 4.84 11.32 -9.07
C ASN A 25 4.55 9.94 -9.69
N ARG A 26 4.55 8.87 -8.90
CA ARG A 26 4.28 7.51 -9.38
C ARG A 26 2.85 7.11 -9.03
N ASN A 27 2.10 6.67 -10.03
CA ASN A 27 0.83 5.99 -9.77
C ASN A 27 1.11 4.50 -9.51
N ILE A 28 0.95 4.06 -8.25
CA ILE A 28 1.12 2.67 -7.85
C ILE A 28 -0.25 2.10 -7.56
N GLU A 29 -0.73 1.19 -8.40
CA GLU A 29 -2.00 0.49 -8.19
C GLU A 29 -1.79 -1.01 -8.06
N MET A 30 -2.49 -1.64 -7.12
CA MET A 30 -2.46 -3.09 -6.92
C MET A 30 -3.85 -3.65 -6.61
N THR A 31 -4.11 -4.85 -7.13
CA THR A 31 -5.28 -5.63 -6.75
C THR A 31 -4.93 -6.53 -5.55
N LEU A 32 -5.60 -6.32 -4.41
CA LEU A 32 -5.33 -7.02 -3.16
C LEU A 32 -6.63 -7.55 -2.54
N ASN A 33 -6.53 -8.66 -1.81
CA ASN A 33 -7.57 -9.11 -0.90
C ASN A 33 -7.12 -8.81 0.53
N LEU A 34 -7.67 -7.75 1.13
CA LEU A 34 -7.29 -7.32 2.48
C LEU A 34 -7.78 -8.26 3.59
N ASP A 35 -8.75 -9.14 3.29
CA ASP A 35 -9.29 -10.12 4.24
C ASP A 35 -8.50 -11.45 4.23
N HIS A 36 -7.45 -11.56 3.40
CA HIS A 36 -6.67 -12.79 3.30
C HIS A 36 -5.78 -12.99 4.56
N PRO A 37 -5.72 -14.20 5.17
CA PRO A 37 -4.94 -14.44 6.40
C PRO A 37 -3.43 -14.16 6.33
N ARG A 38 -2.89 -13.98 5.11
CA ARG A 38 -1.47 -13.65 4.86
C ARG A 38 -1.27 -12.22 4.35
N ILE A 39 -2.26 -11.35 4.54
CA ILE A 39 -2.20 -9.99 4.02
C ILE A 39 -1.05 -9.19 4.62
N GLU A 40 -0.78 -9.32 5.91
CA GLU A 40 0.28 -8.58 6.61
C GLU A 40 1.65 -8.86 5.97
N GLY A 41 2.02 -10.14 5.80
CA GLY A 41 3.27 -10.50 5.10
C GLY A 41 3.32 -10.09 3.62
N ARG A 42 2.17 -9.79 2.98
CA ARG A 42 2.13 -9.17 1.66
C ARG A 42 2.36 -7.66 1.75
N LEU A 43 1.78 -6.99 2.74
CA LEU A 43 1.98 -5.57 3.01
C LEU A 43 3.44 -5.28 3.41
N ASP A 44 4.08 -6.14 4.19
CA ASP A 44 5.51 -6.02 4.54
C ASP A 44 6.41 -6.04 3.30
N ARG A 45 6.13 -6.95 2.37
CA ARG A 45 6.89 -7.02 1.11
C ARG A 45 6.66 -5.79 0.25
N ILE A 46 5.43 -5.28 0.23
CA ILE A 46 5.09 -4.05 -0.49
C ILE A 46 5.86 -2.87 0.12
N LEU A 47 5.80 -2.72 1.45
CA LEU A 47 6.52 -1.70 2.19
C LEU A 47 8.03 -1.76 1.93
N ALA A 48 8.64 -2.93 2.06
CA ALA A 48 10.06 -3.12 1.79
C ALA A 48 10.45 -2.78 0.34
N THR A 49 9.65 -3.25 -0.64
CA THR A 49 9.89 -2.98 -2.07
C THR A 49 9.87 -1.48 -2.37
N TYR A 50 8.86 -0.76 -1.87
CA TYR A 50 8.73 0.67 -2.14
C TYR A 50 9.64 1.53 -1.28
N THR A 51 10.06 1.05 -0.11
CA THR A 51 11.15 1.65 0.67
C THR A 51 12.45 1.65 -0.12
N GLN A 52 12.83 0.49 -0.68
CA GLN A 52 14.02 0.43 -1.53
C GLN A 52 13.87 1.32 -2.77
N THR A 53 12.68 1.31 -3.41
CA THR A 53 12.41 2.16 -4.58
C THR A 53 12.55 3.67 -4.26
N ALA A 54 12.14 4.09 -3.06
CA ALA A 54 12.28 5.47 -2.61
C ALA A 54 13.75 5.82 -2.32
N ILE A 55 14.48 4.93 -1.66
CA ILE A 55 15.93 5.08 -1.42
C ILE A 55 16.69 5.23 -2.75
N ASP A 56 16.40 4.36 -3.73
CA ASP A 56 17.03 4.39 -5.06
C ASP A 56 16.70 5.70 -5.82
N ALA A 57 15.56 6.33 -5.51
CA ALA A 57 15.16 7.62 -6.04
C ALA A 57 15.75 8.82 -5.26
N GLY A 58 16.53 8.58 -4.21
CA GLY A 58 17.09 9.61 -3.35
C GLY A 58 16.10 10.24 -2.37
N GLU A 59 14.94 9.61 -2.16
CA GLU A 59 13.93 10.07 -1.19
C GLU A 59 14.30 9.59 0.23
N PRO A 60 13.97 10.36 1.28
CA PRO A 60 14.19 9.95 2.66
C PRO A 60 13.23 8.82 3.05
N MET A 61 13.69 7.85 3.84
CA MET A 61 12.88 6.72 4.35
C MET A 61 13.35 6.32 5.77
N ARG A 62 13.14 7.18 6.76
CA ARG A 62 13.49 6.90 8.17
C ARG A 62 12.38 6.15 8.91
N GLU A 63 11.14 6.50 8.62
CA GLU A 63 9.91 5.96 9.21
C GLU A 63 8.96 5.52 8.08
N PRO A 64 9.31 4.45 7.35
CA PRO A 64 8.59 4.05 6.14
C PRO A 64 7.20 3.51 6.49
N ARG A 65 6.18 3.99 5.77
CA ARG A 65 4.82 3.42 5.81
C ARG A 65 4.15 3.48 4.45
N ILE A 66 3.11 2.67 4.26
CA ILE A 66 2.24 2.71 3.09
C ILE A 66 0.79 2.93 3.50
N GLU A 67 0.09 3.73 2.70
CA GLU A 67 -1.37 3.81 2.75
C GLU A 67 -1.98 3.15 1.53
N LEU A 68 -3.02 2.35 1.75
CA LEU A 68 -3.82 1.74 0.70
C LEU A 68 -5.14 2.51 0.59
N TRP A 69 -5.38 3.08 -0.57
CA TRP A 69 -6.58 3.86 -0.88
C TRP A 69 -7.43 3.10 -1.89
N ASP A 70 -8.67 2.78 -1.52
CA ASP A 70 -9.60 2.07 -2.40
C ASP A 70 -9.93 2.96 -3.62
N VAL A 71 -9.66 2.44 -4.83
CA VAL A 71 -9.81 3.21 -6.07
C VAL A 71 -11.29 3.45 -6.40
N GLU A 72 -12.20 2.60 -5.94
CA GLU A 72 -13.63 2.71 -6.28
C GLU A 72 -14.33 3.80 -5.48
N ASN A 73 -13.96 3.97 -4.20
CA ASN A 73 -14.63 4.91 -3.29
C ASN A 73 -13.72 6.02 -2.75
N GLY A 74 -12.43 6.01 -3.07
CA GLY A 74 -11.46 7.04 -2.69
C GLY A 74 -11.16 7.10 -1.20
N ARG A 75 -11.50 6.06 -0.42
CA ARG A 75 -11.25 6.04 1.03
C ARG A 75 -9.95 5.30 1.36
N LYS A 76 -9.26 5.75 2.41
CA LYS A 76 -8.15 5.00 3.00
C LYS A 76 -8.70 3.69 3.58
N ALA A 77 -8.24 2.57 3.05
CA ALA A 77 -8.62 1.23 3.48
C ALA A 77 -7.66 0.68 4.54
N ARG A 78 -6.37 1.00 4.42
CA ARG A 78 -5.34 0.54 5.36
C ARG A 78 -4.19 1.56 5.45
N ASP A 79 -3.59 1.60 6.62
CA ASP A 79 -2.32 2.27 6.93
C ASP A 79 -1.40 1.19 7.49
N TRP A 80 -0.17 1.07 7.00
CA TRP A 80 0.73 -0.03 7.35
C TRP A 80 2.18 0.44 7.41
N ASP A 81 2.79 0.24 8.57
CA ASP A 81 4.19 0.53 8.90
C ASP A 81 5.00 -0.73 9.26
N GLY A 82 4.38 -1.91 9.20
CA GLY A 82 4.99 -3.20 9.53
C GLY A 82 4.69 -3.74 10.93
N ALA A 83 3.74 -3.13 11.67
CA ALA A 83 3.32 -3.51 13.01
C ALA A 83 2.04 -4.36 13.09
#